data_AF-A0A0B8WDL9-F1
#
_entry.id   AF-A0A0B8WDL9-F1
#
_cell.length_a   1.000
_cell.length_b   1.000
_cell.length_c   1.000
_cell.angle_alpha   90.00
_cell.angle_beta   90.00
_cell.angle_gamma   90.00
#
_symmetry.space_group_name_H-M   'P 1'
#
loop_
_entity.id
_entity.type
_entity.pdbx_description
1 polymer ?
#
loop_
_entity_poly.entity_id
_entity_poly.type
_entity_poly.pdbx_seq_one_letter_code
_entity_poly.pdbx_strand_id
1 'polypeptide(L)'
;MKTLIFSLFLFVPGLSKAALPSQFSECLRENSATNMSVQDLREIARVSQVTYCQNQVGLVGKAEIIQLLQSPNINIGISVSKTTYSATDFVDLARAGSFVLYVDGARLTVPNLIAIAQAGAQLVVMTASAGISKTDLLTLAAAKPFILNVNSPTSALDLRDYVAAGMQIVIRSAQAGLSRVDIMSVATANSALVTVMP
;
A
#
# COMPACT_ATOMS: atom_id res chain seq x y z
N MET A 1 40.31 1.25 41.37
CA MET A 1 39.97 1.49 39.95
C MET A 1 38.55 0.95 39.73
N LYS A 2 37.58 1.84 39.45
CA LYS A 2 36.17 1.48 39.24
C LYS A 2 35.90 1.46 37.73
N THR A 3 35.65 0.29 37.17
CA THR A 3 35.30 0.15 35.75
C THR A 3 33.77 0.06 35.65
N LEU A 4 33.15 1.14 35.18
CA LEU A 4 31.74 1.20 34.84
C LEU A 4 31.55 0.61 33.44
N ILE A 5 30.92 -0.57 33.34
CA ILE A 5 30.51 -1.16 32.07
C ILE A 5 29.13 -0.58 31.74
N PHE A 6 29.10 0.40 30.83
CA PHE A 6 27.88 0.91 30.21
C PHE A 6 27.39 -0.15 29.19
N SER A 7 26.38 -0.93 29.57
CA SER A 7 25.71 -1.85 28.66
C SER A 7 24.67 -1.06 27.84
N LEU A 8 25.06 -0.66 26.64
CA LEU A 8 24.18 -0.04 25.65
C LEU A 8 23.24 -1.11 25.09
N PHE A 9 22.01 -1.16 25.58
CA PHE A 9 20.91 -1.92 24.94
C PHE A 9 20.52 -1.20 23.64
N LEU A 10 21.12 -1.62 22.53
CA LEU A 10 20.65 -1.26 21.19
C LEU A 10 19.32 -1.98 20.95
N PHE A 11 18.22 -1.23 21.08
CA PHE A 11 16.94 -1.61 20.47
C PHE A 11 17.13 -1.67 18.96
N VAL A 12 17.19 -2.87 18.40
CA VAL A 12 17.07 -3.10 16.97
C VAL A 12 15.57 -3.21 16.66
N PRO A 13 14.90 -2.21 16.05
CA PRO A 13 13.63 -2.48 15.41
C PRO A 13 13.91 -3.25 14.12
N GLY A 14 14.05 -4.57 14.27
CA GLY A 14 14.03 -5.51 13.16
C GLY A 14 12.61 -5.62 12.59
N LEU A 15 12.56 -5.83 11.28
CA LEU A 15 11.39 -6.16 10.44
C LEU A 15 10.73 -4.98 9.72
N SER A 16 11.51 -4.27 8.90
CA SER A 16 10.96 -3.86 7.60
C SER A 16 10.76 -5.11 6.77
N LYS A 17 9.54 -5.65 6.78
CA LYS A 17 9.16 -6.73 5.86
C LYS A 17 8.95 -6.10 4.48
N ALA A 18 9.95 -6.29 3.63
CA ALA A 18 9.87 -6.08 2.19
C ALA A 18 8.86 -7.07 1.59
N ALA A 19 7.60 -6.66 1.53
CA ALA A 19 6.59 -7.19 0.62
C ALA A 19 5.29 -6.39 0.87
N LEU A 20 4.49 -6.12 -0.18
CA LEU A 20 3.04 -6.07 0.00
C LEU A 20 2.68 -7.31 0.82
N PRO A 21 2.17 -7.21 2.06
CA PRO A 21 1.79 -8.40 2.79
C PRO A 21 0.90 -9.27 1.89
N SER A 22 1.11 -10.57 1.83
CA SER A 22 0.63 -11.43 0.74
C SER A 22 -0.86 -11.26 0.43
N GLN A 23 -1.66 -10.98 1.46
CA GLN A 23 -3.08 -10.65 1.35
C GLN A 23 -3.41 -9.45 0.44
N PHE A 24 -2.47 -8.52 0.23
CA PHE A 24 -2.67 -7.28 -0.52
C PHE A 24 -2.25 -7.37 -2.00
N SER A 25 -1.64 -8.49 -2.42
CA SER A 25 -1.44 -8.73 -3.86
C SER A 25 -2.74 -9.14 -4.57
N GLU A 26 -3.71 -9.68 -3.84
CA GLU A 26 -4.95 -10.23 -4.38
C GLU A 26 -5.91 -9.13 -4.87
N CYS A 27 -6.01 -7.98 -4.19
CA CYS A 27 -6.95 -6.93 -4.61
C CYS A 27 -6.62 -6.26 -5.95
N LEU A 28 -5.40 -6.45 -6.44
CA LEU A 28 -4.96 -5.98 -7.76
C LEU A 28 -5.32 -6.93 -8.89
N ARG A 29 -5.89 -8.11 -8.59
CA ARG A 29 -6.39 -9.06 -9.60
C ARG A 29 -7.85 -8.77 -9.92
N GLU A 30 -8.19 -8.89 -11.20
CA GLU A 30 -9.54 -8.63 -11.72
C GLU A 30 -10.60 -9.61 -11.18
N ASN A 31 -10.18 -10.78 -10.69
CA ASN A 31 -11.07 -11.85 -10.22
C ASN A 31 -11.33 -11.85 -8.71
N SER A 32 -10.84 -10.86 -7.97
CA SER A 32 -10.93 -10.84 -6.49
C SER A 32 -12.26 -10.30 -5.95
N ALA A 33 -13.29 -10.32 -6.79
CA ALA A 33 -14.64 -9.90 -6.44
C ALA A 33 -15.39 -11.01 -5.69
N THR A 34 -16.29 -10.62 -4.79
CA THR A 34 -17.17 -11.54 -4.07
C THR A 34 -18.63 -11.13 -4.22
N ASN A 35 -19.52 -12.11 -4.28
CA ASN A 35 -20.97 -11.93 -4.20
C ASN A 35 -21.51 -12.11 -2.78
N MET A 36 -20.63 -12.35 -1.79
CA MET A 36 -21.01 -12.52 -0.39
C MET A 36 -21.50 -11.20 0.20
N SER A 37 -22.52 -11.27 1.06
CA SER A 37 -22.99 -10.10 1.78
C SER A 37 -21.99 -9.68 2.87
N VAL A 38 -22.06 -8.41 3.30
CA VAL A 38 -21.28 -7.91 4.44
C VAL A 38 -21.55 -8.72 5.71
N GLN A 39 -22.78 -9.21 5.89
CA GLN A 39 -23.12 -10.06 7.02
C GLN A 39 -22.38 -11.41 6.96
N ASP A 40 -22.35 -12.06 5.80
CA ASP A 40 -21.67 -13.33 5.62
C ASP A 40 -20.16 -13.20 5.85
N LEU A 41 -19.56 -12.13 5.30
CA LEU A 41 -18.14 -11.82 5.51
C LEU A 41 -17.81 -11.65 7.00
N ARG A 42 -18.69 -10.99 7.76
CA ARG A 42 -18.52 -10.81 9.21
C ARG A 42 -18.71 -12.11 9.98
N GLU A 43 -19.63 -12.97 9.57
CA GLU A 43 -19.82 -14.28 10.21
C GLU A 43 -18.60 -15.18 9.99
N ILE A 44 -18.10 -15.25 8.76
CA ILE A 44 -16.86 -15.99 8.44
C ILE A 44 -15.68 -15.42 9.22
N ALA A 45 -15.61 -14.08 9.36
CA ALA A 45 -14.56 -13.41 10.10
C ALA A 45 -14.54 -13.74 11.60
N ARG A 46 -15.61 -14.35 12.16
CA ARG A 46 -15.60 -14.85 13.55
C ARG A 46 -14.71 -16.08 13.72
N VAL A 47 -14.49 -16.84 12.65
CA VAL A 47 -13.80 -18.14 12.70
C VAL A 47 -12.58 -18.22 11.78
N SER A 48 -12.40 -17.26 10.87
CA SER A 48 -11.28 -17.20 9.93
C SER A 48 -10.86 -15.77 9.63
N GLN A 49 -9.63 -15.57 9.16
CA GLN A 49 -9.26 -14.32 8.51
C GLN A 49 -9.93 -14.21 7.15
N VAL A 50 -10.38 -13.00 6.81
CA VAL A 50 -11.00 -12.66 5.53
C VAL A 50 -10.20 -11.53 4.89
N THR A 51 -9.93 -11.64 3.61
CA THR A 51 -9.41 -10.51 2.82
C THR A 51 -10.49 -10.08 1.86
N TYR A 52 -10.94 -8.84 2.00
CA TYR A 52 -12.00 -8.25 1.18
C TYR A 52 -11.41 -7.17 0.28
N CYS A 53 -11.69 -7.27 -1.01
CA CYS A 53 -11.21 -6.34 -2.03
C CYS A 53 -12.38 -5.57 -2.63
N GLN A 54 -12.47 -4.27 -2.37
CA GLN A 54 -13.39 -3.39 -3.06
C GLN A 54 -12.78 -2.95 -4.40
N ASN A 55 -12.88 -3.83 -5.39
CA ASN A 55 -12.29 -3.68 -6.72
C ASN A 55 -13.32 -3.74 -7.87
N GLN A 56 -14.62 -3.69 -7.56
CA GLN A 56 -15.68 -3.61 -8.55
C GLN A 56 -16.47 -2.30 -8.41
N VAL A 57 -16.92 -1.76 -9.55
CA VAL A 57 -17.68 -0.51 -9.62
C VAL A 57 -19.03 -0.69 -8.94
N GLY A 58 -19.23 -0.06 -7.79
CA GLY A 58 -20.55 0.21 -7.22
C GLY A 58 -21.19 -0.85 -6.30
N LEU A 59 -20.43 -1.65 -5.54
CA LEU A 59 -21.04 -2.82 -4.85
C LEU A 59 -21.23 -2.74 -3.34
N VAL A 60 -20.54 -1.83 -2.64
CA VAL A 60 -20.67 -1.72 -1.18
C VAL A 60 -20.57 -0.25 -0.79
N GLY A 61 -21.55 0.25 -0.04
CA GLY A 61 -21.56 1.64 0.43
C GLY A 61 -20.52 1.89 1.51
N LYS A 62 -20.28 3.18 1.80
CA LYS A 62 -19.33 3.59 2.85
C LYS A 62 -19.68 2.98 4.21
N ALA A 63 -20.97 2.95 4.56
CA ALA A 63 -21.44 2.47 5.86
C ALA A 63 -21.11 0.98 6.06
N GLU A 64 -21.27 0.17 5.02
CA GLU A 64 -20.96 -1.24 5.02
C GLU A 64 -19.45 -1.51 5.12
N ILE A 65 -18.62 -0.74 4.41
CA ILE A 65 -17.16 -0.83 4.58
C ILE A 65 -16.76 -0.47 6.02
N ILE A 66 -17.36 0.55 6.62
CA ILE A 66 -17.13 0.89 8.04
C ILE A 66 -17.43 -0.31 8.95
N GLN A 67 -18.53 -1.04 8.70
CA GLN A 67 -18.85 -2.24 9.48
C GLN A 67 -17.81 -3.36 9.30
N LEU A 68 -17.26 -3.53 8.10
CA LEU A 68 -16.19 -4.50 7.85
C LEU A 68 -14.89 -4.09 8.54
N LEU A 69 -14.53 -2.80 8.50
CA LEU A 69 -13.31 -2.25 9.13
C LEU A 69 -13.28 -2.40 10.66
N GLN A 70 -14.45 -2.50 11.28
CA GLN A 70 -14.57 -2.75 12.72
C GLN A 70 -14.24 -4.20 13.11
N SER A 71 -14.10 -5.11 12.14
CA SER A 71 -13.73 -6.50 12.39
C SER A 71 -12.21 -6.70 12.33
N PRO A 72 -11.56 -7.15 13.40
CA PRO A 72 -10.09 -7.32 13.42
C PRO A 72 -9.59 -8.45 12.51
N ASN A 73 -10.48 -9.36 12.10
CA ASN A 73 -10.15 -10.49 11.24
C ASN A 73 -10.42 -10.20 9.75
N ILE A 74 -10.85 -8.98 9.39
CA ILE A 74 -11.09 -8.58 8.01
C ILE A 74 -10.00 -7.61 7.57
N ASN A 75 -9.19 -8.03 6.61
CA ASN A 75 -8.26 -7.15 5.89
C ASN A 75 -8.98 -6.55 4.69
N ILE A 76 -8.91 -5.23 4.52
CA ILE A 76 -9.61 -4.53 3.44
C ILE A 76 -8.63 -3.86 2.50
N GLY A 77 -8.83 -4.09 1.21
CA GLY A 77 -8.20 -3.34 0.13
C GLY A 77 -9.24 -2.59 -0.70
N ILE A 78 -9.00 -1.31 -1.00
CA ILE A 78 -9.94 -0.47 -1.74
C ILE A 78 -9.22 0.15 -2.94
N SER A 79 -9.80 0.02 -4.13
CA SER A 79 -9.33 0.68 -5.35
C SER A 79 -9.97 2.06 -5.50
N VAL A 80 -9.16 3.07 -5.85
CA VAL A 80 -9.65 4.41 -6.18
C VAL A 80 -10.45 4.38 -7.48
N SER A 81 -9.93 3.70 -8.51
CA SER A 81 -10.53 3.63 -9.84
C SER A 81 -11.86 2.89 -9.88
N LYS A 82 -12.08 1.96 -8.95
CA LYS A 82 -13.27 1.10 -8.89
C LYS A 82 -14.31 1.55 -7.86
N THR A 83 -14.06 2.65 -7.16
CA THR A 83 -15.01 3.24 -6.22
C THR A 83 -15.37 4.67 -6.62
N THR A 84 -16.47 5.17 -6.07
CA THR A 84 -16.92 6.57 -6.21
C THR A 84 -16.66 7.40 -4.95
N TYR A 85 -15.98 6.83 -3.94
CA TYR A 85 -15.67 7.51 -2.69
C TYR A 85 -14.85 8.78 -2.93
N SER A 86 -15.24 9.84 -2.22
CA SER A 86 -14.53 11.11 -2.18
C SER A 86 -13.29 11.00 -1.28
N ALA A 87 -12.42 12.01 -1.33
CA ALA A 87 -11.27 12.10 -0.43
C ALA A 87 -11.69 12.07 1.06
N THR A 88 -12.77 12.79 1.39
CA THR A 88 -13.35 12.79 2.75
C THR A 88 -13.85 11.42 3.16
N ASP A 89 -14.48 10.67 2.25
CA ASP A 89 -14.93 9.32 2.54
C ASP A 89 -13.76 8.39 2.89
N PHE A 90 -12.66 8.45 2.14
CA PHE A 90 -11.45 7.67 2.46
C PHE A 90 -10.84 8.05 3.81
N VAL A 91 -10.86 9.33 4.19
CA VAL A 91 -10.41 9.78 5.51
C VAL A 91 -11.30 9.21 6.62
N ASP A 92 -12.62 9.24 6.43
CA ASP A 92 -13.55 8.67 7.41
C ASP A 92 -13.41 7.15 7.53
N LEU A 93 -13.19 6.46 6.41
CA LEU A 93 -12.87 5.03 6.40
C LEU A 93 -11.56 4.75 7.16
N ALA A 94 -10.52 5.57 6.94
CA ALA A 94 -9.22 5.39 7.61
C ALA A 94 -9.32 5.56 9.12
N ARG A 95 -10.20 6.46 9.57
CA ARG A 95 -10.52 6.64 10.99
C ARG A 95 -11.34 5.49 11.57
N ALA A 96 -12.13 4.80 10.76
CA ALA A 96 -12.94 3.67 11.19
C ALA A 96 -12.12 2.38 11.36
N GLY A 97 -11.04 2.21 10.60
CA GLY A 97 -10.12 1.09 10.73
C GLY A 97 -9.02 1.10 9.67
N SER A 98 -8.03 0.21 9.84
CA SER A 98 -6.91 0.11 8.91
C SER A 98 -7.33 -0.57 7.62
N PHE A 99 -6.93 0.00 6.48
CA PHE A 99 -7.12 -0.60 5.17
C PHE A 99 -6.00 -0.18 4.22
N VAL A 100 -5.88 -0.91 3.11
CA VAL A 100 -4.98 -0.56 2.02
C VAL A 100 -5.75 0.19 0.94
N LEU A 101 -5.29 1.40 0.60
CA LEU A 101 -5.80 2.18 -0.52
C LEU A 101 -4.89 1.97 -1.74
N TYR A 102 -5.42 1.34 -2.78
CA TYR A 102 -4.75 1.28 -4.09
C TYR A 102 -5.06 2.56 -4.86
N VAL A 103 -4.05 3.41 -4.99
CA VAL A 103 -4.11 4.64 -5.78
C VAL A 103 -3.84 4.26 -7.23
N ASP A 104 -4.89 3.79 -7.89
CA ASP A 104 -4.89 3.25 -9.24
C ASP A 104 -5.72 4.11 -10.22
N GLY A 105 -5.95 5.37 -9.86
CA GLY A 105 -6.61 6.38 -10.69
C GLY A 105 -6.25 7.79 -10.24
N ALA A 106 -6.33 8.76 -11.16
CA ALA A 106 -5.87 10.14 -10.95
C ALA A 106 -6.85 11.05 -10.19
N ARG A 107 -7.87 10.48 -9.51
CA ARG A 107 -8.92 11.27 -8.83
C ARG A 107 -8.43 11.95 -7.55
N LEU A 108 -7.39 11.42 -6.90
CA LEU A 108 -6.88 11.94 -5.63
C LEU A 108 -5.62 12.76 -5.86
N THR A 109 -5.59 13.97 -5.33
CA THR A 109 -4.41 14.83 -5.31
C THR A 109 -3.43 14.42 -4.20
N VAL A 110 -2.18 14.88 -4.27
CA VAL A 110 -1.18 14.60 -3.22
C VAL A 110 -1.65 15.04 -1.82
N PRO A 111 -2.22 16.25 -1.62
CA PRO A 111 -2.76 16.62 -0.31
C PRO A 111 -3.84 15.66 0.20
N ASN A 112 -4.72 15.16 -0.69
CA ASN A 112 -5.73 14.17 -0.31
C ASN A 112 -5.07 12.87 0.17
N LEU A 113 -4.07 12.38 -0.57
CA LEU A 113 -3.35 11.15 -0.21
C LEU A 113 -2.61 11.29 1.13
N ILE A 114 -1.98 12.43 1.37
CA ILE A 114 -1.34 12.73 2.66
C ILE A 114 -2.37 12.68 3.79
N ALA A 115 -3.52 13.34 3.63
CA ALA A 115 -4.57 13.34 4.65
C ALA A 115 -5.12 11.94 4.93
N ILE A 116 -5.33 11.14 3.88
CA ILE A 116 -5.80 9.75 4.00
C ILE A 116 -4.76 8.86 4.71
N ALA A 117 -3.48 8.99 4.36
CA ALA A 117 -2.39 8.26 5.01
C ALA A 117 -2.22 8.68 6.48
N GLN A 118 -2.35 9.97 6.79
CA GLN A 118 -2.30 10.48 8.16
C GLN A 118 -3.48 9.98 9.00
N ALA A 119 -4.64 9.74 8.38
CA ALA A 119 -5.80 9.17 9.04
C ALA A 119 -5.68 7.65 9.32
N GLY A 120 -4.66 6.96 8.78
CA GLY A 120 -4.35 5.57 9.12
C GLY A 120 -4.43 4.57 7.96
N ALA A 121 -4.75 5.02 6.74
CA ALA A 121 -4.73 4.15 5.57
C ALA A 121 -3.29 3.85 5.12
N GLN A 122 -3.03 2.63 4.67
CA GLN A 122 -1.78 2.28 4.01
C GLN A 122 -1.92 2.48 2.51
N LEU A 123 -1.06 3.33 1.93
CA LEU A 123 -1.13 3.64 0.50
C LEU A 123 -0.30 2.67 -0.33
N VAL A 124 -0.89 2.22 -1.44
CA VAL A 124 -0.21 1.52 -2.53
C VAL A 124 -0.45 2.31 -3.81
N VAL A 125 0.57 3.02 -4.30
CA VAL A 125 0.48 3.89 -5.47
C VAL A 125 0.90 3.14 -6.72
N MET A 126 0.05 3.10 -7.74
CA MET A 126 0.34 2.41 -9.01
C MET A 126 0.92 3.39 -10.04
N THR A 127 2.14 3.15 -10.51
CA THR A 127 2.83 4.07 -11.43
C THR A 127 2.05 4.30 -12.73
N ALA A 128 1.38 3.27 -13.24
CA ALA A 128 0.67 3.33 -14.53
C ALA A 128 -0.55 4.27 -14.52
N SER A 129 -1.22 4.40 -13.37
CA SER A 129 -2.61 4.93 -13.34
C SER A 129 -2.86 5.99 -12.27
N ALA A 130 -1.95 6.19 -11.32
CA ALA A 130 -2.11 7.22 -10.30
C ALA A 130 -2.08 8.64 -10.88
N GLY A 131 -1.44 8.87 -12.03
CA GLY A 131 -1.30 10.21 -12.62
C GLY A 131 -0.47 11.17 -11.76
N ILE A 132 0.42 10.65 -10.92
CA ILE A 132 1.23 11.40 -9.95
C ILE A 132 2.64 11.59 -10.53
N SER A 133 3.14 12.83 -10.48
CA SER A 133 4.49 13.14 -10.97
C SER A 133 5.59 12.61 -10.03
N LYS A 134 6.83 12.54 -10.52
CA LYS A 134 8.00 12.20 -9.68
C LYS A 134 8.11 13.14 -8.47
N THR A 135 7.98 14.44 -8.68
CA THR A 135 8.07 15.45 -7.61
C THR A 135 6.99 15.21 -6.56
N ASP A 136 5.77 14.93 -6.99
CA ASP A 136 4.63 14.65 -6.12
C ASP A 136 4.82 13.36 -5.29
N LEU A 137 5.37 12.30 -5.89
CA LEU A 137 5.73 11.08 -5.17
C LEU A 137 6.76 11.34 -4.07
N LEU A 138 7.77 12.16 -4.36
CA LEU A 138 8.78 12.56 -3.37
C LEU A 138 8.18 13.41 -2.24
N THR A 139 7.27 14.34 -2.57
CA THR A 139 6.52 15.10 -1.57
C THR A 139 5.65 14.20 -0.69
N LEU A 140 4.97 13.21 -1.28
CA LEU A 140 4.19 12.23 -0.54
C LEU A 140 5.08 11.41 0.41
N ALA A 141 6.25 10.94 -0.06
CA ALA A 141 7.15 10.11 0.73
C ALA A 141 7.73 10.85 1.94
N ALA A 142 8.05 12.14 1.76
CA ALA A 142 8.51 13.00 2.84
C ALA A 142 7.43 13.18 3.93
N ALA A 143 6.14 13.13 3.57
CA ALA A 143 5.04 13.27 4.51
C ALA A 143 4.68 11.95 5.21
N LYS A 144 4.59 10.85 4.45
CA LYS A 144 4.25 9.51 4.97
C LYS A 144 4.87 8.38 4.13
N PRO A 145 5.35 7.30 4.78
CA PRO A 145 5.75 6.09 4.07
C PRO A 145 4.58 5.47 3.29
N PHE A 146 4.86 5.02 2.07
CA PHE A 146 3.91 4.29 1.23
C PHE A 146 4.63 3.26 0.36
N ILE A 147 3.84 2.42 -0.30
CA ILE A 147 4.34 1.44 -1.28
C ILE A 147 4.13 1.99 -2.68
N LEU A 148 5.19 2.09 -3.46
CA LEU A 148 5.15 2.35 -4.89
C LEU A 148 5.13 1.02 -5.64
N ASN A 149 4.00 0.68 -6.26
CA ASN A 149 3.84 -0.48 -7.12
C ASN A 149 4.19 -0.09 -8.57
N VAL A 150 5.38 -0.50 -9.02
CA VAL A 150 5.95 -0.18 -10.33
C VAL A 150 5.39 -1.18 -11.34
N ASN A 151 4.28 -0.79 -11.97
CA ASN A 151 3.51 -1.60 -12.91
C ASN A 151 3.46 -0.97 -14.33
N SER A 152 4.41 -0.09 -14.63
CA SER A 152 4.62 0.54 -15.94
C SER A 152 6.11 0.83 -16.15
N PRO A 153 6.55 1.05 -17.41
CA PRO A 153 7.91 1.47 -17.71
C PRO A 153 8.36 2.63 -16.82
N THR A 154 9.44 2.41 -16.06
CA THR A 154 10.03 3.40 -15.14
C THR A 154 11.55 3.29 -15.22
N SER A 155 12.27 4.41 -15.14
CA SER A 155 13.73 4.37 -15.25
C SER A 155 14.39 3.84 -13.96
N ALA A 156 15.52 3.14 -14.10
CA ALA A 156 16.31 2.69 -12.96
C ALA A 156 16.81 3.86 -12.08
N LEU A 157 17.05 5.03 -12.70
CA LEU A 157 17.45 6.24 -11.98
C LEU A 157 16.32 6.73 -11.07
N ASP A 158 15.09 6.84 -11.59
CA ASP A 158 13.95 7.28 -10.80
C ASP A 158 13.67 6.32 -9.63
N LEU A 159 13.77 5.01 -9.87
CA LEU A 159 13.59 4.04 -8.80
C LEU A 159 14.65 4.18 -7.70
N ARG A 160 15.90 4.47 -8.04
CA ARG A 160 16.93 4.74 -7.01
C ARG A 160 16.62 6.00 -6.23
N ASP A 161 16.13 7.05 -6.88
CA ASP A 161 15.70 8.27 -6.19
C ASP A 161 14.52 8.00 -5.23
N TYR A 162 13.58 7.16 -5.64
CA TYR A 162 12.47 6.73 -4.79
C TYR A 162 12.92 5.91 -3.58
N VAL A 163 13.86 4.97 -3.77
CA VAL A 163 14.47 4.21 -2.67
C VAL A 163 15.21 5.15 -1.71
N ALA A 164 15.98 6.10 -2.24
CA ALA A 164 16.71 7.08 -1.43
C ALA A 164 15.78 7.99 -0.62
N ALA A 165 14.58 8.25 -1.13
CA ALA A 165 13.51 8.96 -0.42
C ALA A 165 12.76 8.07 0.61
N GLY A 166 13.17 6.82 0.79
CA GLY A 166 12.59 5.90 1.78
C GLY A 166 11.30 5.22 1.34
N MET A 167 10.94 5.28 0.05
CA MET A 167 9.75 4.59 -0.47
C MET A 167 9.98 3.08 -0.46
N GLN A 168 8.95 2.32 -0.11
CA GLN A 168 8.93 0.88 -0.38
C GLN A 168 8.55 0.68 -1.85
N ILE A 169 9.35 -0.07 -2.60
CA ILE A 169 9.17 -0.28 -4.03
C ILE A 169 8.85 -1.74 -4.29
N VAL A 170 7.76 -1.96 -5.02
CA VAL A 170 7.41 -3.27 -5.56
C VAL A 170 7.59 -3.21 -7.07
N ILE A 171 8.63 -3.88 -7.58
CA ILE A 171 8.93 -3.94 -9.01
C ILE A 171 8.19 -5.13 -9.62
N ARG A 172 7.23 -4.87 -10.52
CA ARG A 172 6.58 -5.91 -11.33
C ARG A 172 7.45 -6.18 -12.55
N SER A 173 8.26 -7.23 -12.50
CA SER A 173 9.36 -7.42 -13.45
C SER A 173 8.90 -7.49 -14.90
N ALA A 174 7.73 -8.08 -15.15
CA ALA A 174 7.11 -8.17 -16.47
C ALA A 174 6.55 -6.84 -17.02
N GLN A 175 6.36 -5.81 -16.17
CA GLN A 175 5.69 -4.56 -16.52
C GLN A 175 6.57 -3.32 -16.38
N ALA A 176 7.57 -3.36 -15.50
CA ALA A 176 8.41 -2.21 -15.16
C ALA A 176 9.34 -1.76 -16.30
N GLY A 177 9.49 -2.55 -17.37
CA GLY A 177 10.35 -2.23 -18.51
C GLY A 177 11.85 -2.21 -18.17
N LEU A 178 12.25 -2.86 -17.09
CA LEU A 178 13.63 -2.88 -16.59
C LEU A 178 14.36 -4.14 -17.01
N SER A 179 15.66 -4.03 -17.32
CA SER A 179 16.51 -5.20 -17.50
C SER A 179 16.83 -5.86 -16.15
N ARG A 180 17.34 -7.10 -16.18
CA ARG A 180 17.86 -7.77 -14.98
C ARG A 180 18.94 -6.92 -14.28
N VAL A 181 19.82 -6.28 -15.06
CA VAL A 181 20.91 -5.45 -14.54
C VAL A 181 20.36 -4.24 -13.80
N ASP A 182 19.33 -3.60 -14.36
CA ASP A 182 18.67 -2.46 -13.71
C ASP A 182 18.00 -2.84 -12.40
N ILE A 183 17.23 -3.95 -12.40
CA ILE A 183 16.57 -4.45 -11.19
C ILE A 183 17.60 -4.75 -10.10
N MET A 184 18.71 -5.42 -10.45
CA MET A 184 19.78 -5.69 -9.51
C MET A 184 20.43 -4.41 -8.98
N SER A 185 20.63 -3.40 -9.83
CA SER A 185 21.18 -2.10 -9.43
C SER A 185 20.28 -1.40 -8.41
N VAL A 186 18.96 -1.37 -8.64
CA VAL A 186 17.99 -0.77 -7.72
C VAL A 186 17.92 -1.56 -6.41
N ALA A 187 17.84 -2.89 -6.47
CA ALA A 187 17.75 -3.74 -5.28
C ALA A 187 19.02 -3.69 -4.42
N THR A 188 20.20 -3.54 -5.02
CA THR A 188 21.47 -3.40 -4.28
C THR A 188 21.56 -2.06 -3.54
N ALA A 189 20.88 -1.02 -4.04
CA ALA A 189 20.87 0.28 -3.36
C ALA A 189 20.20 0.20 -1.98
N ASN A 190 19.10 -0.56 -1.86
CA ASN A 190 18.50 -0.90 -0.57
C ASN A 190 17.54 -2.10 -0.69
N SER A 191 18.01 -3.31 -0.41
CA SER A 191 17.21 -4.53 -0.57
C SER A 191 16.08 -4.65 0.45
N ALA A 192 16.10 -3.88 1.54
CA ALA A 192 15.03 -3.87 2.55
C ALA A 192 13.81 -3.06 2.10
N LEU A 193 13.98 -2.16 1.13
CA LEU A 193 12.90 -1.34 0.57
C LEU A 193 12.42 -1.85 -0.79
N VAL A 194 13.11 -2.80 -1.41
CA VAL A 194 12.81 -3.27 -2.76
C VAL A 194 12.32 -4.70 -2.74
N THR A 195 11.10 -4.92 -3.24
CA THR A 195 10.54 -6.24 -3.51
C THR A 195 10.41 -6.42 -5.02
N VAL A 196 10.88 -7.56 -5.56
CA VAL A 196 10.69 -7.91 -6.96
C VAL A 196 9.59 -8.96 -7.05
N MET A 197 8.51 -8.64 -7.77
CA MET A 197 7.44 -9.58 -8.10
C MET A 197 7.59 -9.98 -9.56
N PRO A 198 7.85 -11.26 -9.87
CA PRO A 198 7.99 -11.74 -11.23
C PRO A 198 6.73 -11.46 -12.06
#